data_AF-A0A067MUB7-F1
#
_entry.id   AF-A0A067MUB7-F1
#
_cell.length_a   1.000
_cell.length_b   1.000
_cell.length_c   1.000
_cell.angle_alpha   90.00
_cell.angle_beta   90.00
_cell.angle_gamma   90.00
#
_symmetry.space_group_name_H-M   'P 1'
#
loop_
_entity.id
_entity.type
_entity.pdbx_description
1 polymer ?
#
loop_
_entity_poly.entity_id
_entity_poly.type
_entity_poly.pdbx_seq_one_letter_code
_entity_poly.pdbx_strand_id
1 'polypeptide(L)'
;MSFVILVGSYTTVITALIFNSFQSTLNVLSTTNVGQSPSWIASHPSNHSVLFSTFENYYGEVGSFTVDDLGRLNKVASVYSGGQNPAHLAALSSGTEIFVTNYNSGTAESIPLLGDKLQFGSPGAVTTFSGSGPNRDRQTSPHPHEVIEGDGELLVPDLGSDKVWRLVKDGSTNNYKNVGFIQQVAGSGPRHGVFKDGQLYTLHELDNTLTQQTLPAIGSSASPVTVASLSILPPNAPSGLGAGELLFATALSSGTQYLYATNRGDPNGDSIAIFTLNPLKLVKQFKTNLYHIRGLAIGGKNNKYVIAGGLNSGGVAVYERINDGADLKLIAQNSGIQQPTGFVVL
;
A
#
# COMPACT_ATOMS: atom_id res chain seq x y z
N MET A 1 3.10 14.34 22.00
CA MET A 1 3.95 14.46 20.80
C MET A 1 3.06 14.85 19.65
N SER A 2 3.58 15.60 18.69
CA SER A 2 2.84 15.92 17.46
C SER A 2 3.63 15.50 16.23
N PHE A 3 2.93 15.10 15.17
CA PHE A 3 3.52 14.76 13.87
C PHE A 3 2.49 15.00 12.76
N VAL A 4 2.98 15.20 11.54
CA VAL A 4 2.14 15.50 10.37
C VAL A 4 1.80 14.21 9.64
N ILE A 5 0.57 14.12 9.15
CA ILE A 5 0.08 13.01 8.34
C ILE A 5 -0.40 13.60 7.01
N LEU A 6 0.27 13.27 5.92
CA LEU A 6 -0.19 13.55 4.57
C LEU A 6 -1.20 12.49 4.14
N VAL A 7 -2.28 12.93 3.49
CA VAL A 7 -3.41 12.07 3.10
C VAL A 7 -3.68 12.22 1.60
N GLY A 8 -3.38 11.17 0.84
CA GLY A 8 -3.86 10.96 -0.52
C GLY A 8 -5.33 10.59 -0.55
N SER A 9 -6.01 10.88 -1.65
CA SER A 9 -7.46 10.69 -1.79
C SER A 9 -7.92 10.53 -3.24
N TYR A 10 -9.18 10.15 -3.44
CA TYR A 10 -9.84 10.22 -4.75
C TYR A 10 -10.38 11.62 -5.12
N THR A 11 -10.04 12.65 -4.33
CA THR A 11 -10.43 14.05 -4.62
C THR A 11 -9.41 14.73 -5.55
N THR A 12 -9.27 16.06 -5.49
CA THR A 12 -8.21 16.81 -6.17
C THR A 12 -7.06 17.24 -5.25
N VAL A 13 -7.11 16.86 -3.97
CA VAL A 13 -6.22 17.40 -2.95
C VAL A 13 -5.45 16.32 -2.20
N ILE A 14 -4.25 16.68 -1.76
CA ILE A 14 -3.56 16.03 -0.64
C ILE A 14 -3.74 16.94 0.57
N THR A 15 -4.18 16.35 1.69
CA THR A 15 -4.41 17.07 2.94
C THR A 15 -3.35 16.71 3.96
N ALA A 16 -2.74 17.71 4.59
CA ALA A 16 -1.88 17.52 5.75
C ALA A 16 -2.71 17.66 7.03
N LEU A 17 -2.64 16.66 7.89
CA LEU A 17 -3.22 16.68 9.23
C LEU A 17 -2.13 16.81 10.27
N ILE A 18 -2.39 17.56 11.34
CA ILE A 18 -1.54 17.58 12.54
C ILE A 18 -2.21 16.75 13.62
N PHE A 19 -1.56 15.66 14.02
CA PHE A 19 -1.97 14.87 15.18
C PHE A 19 -1.24 15.37 16.42
N ASN A 20 -1.95 15.54 17.54
CA ASN A 20 -1.36 15.81 18.85
C ASN A 20 -1.80 14.74 19.86
N SER A 21 -0.85 13.92 20.28
CA SER A 21 -1.11 12.80 21.19
C SER A 21 -1.44 13.20 22.62
N PHE A 22 -1.09 14.41 23.07
CA PHE A 22 -1.40 14.87 24.43
C PHE A 22 -2.83 15.39 24.52
N GLN A 23 -3.29 16.02 23.45
CA GLN A 23 -4.65 16.59 23.36
C GLN A 23 -5.64 15.62 22.73
N SER A 24 -5.16 14.50 22.16
CA SER A 24 -5.99 13.57 21.39
C SER A 24 -6.74 14.25 20.24
N THR A 25 -6.05 15.15 19.52
CA THR A 25 -6.63 15.93 18.43
C THR A 25 -6.01 15.56 17.09
N LEU A 26 -6.82 15.64 16.03
CA LEU A 26 -6.41 15.47 14.63
C LEU A 26 -7.06 16.57 13.79
N ASN A 27 -6.30 17.61 13.48
CA ASN A 27 -6.80 18.80 12.80
C ASN A 27 -6.18 18.94 11.42
N VAL A 28 -6.90 19.57 10.49
CA VAL A 28 -6.33 19.96 9.20
C VAL A 28 -5.29 21.04 9.46
N LEU A 29 -4.07 20.79 8.97
CA LEU A 29 -2.96 21.74 9.01
C LEU A 29 -2.88 22.55 7.70
N SER A 30 -2.97 21.85 6.57
CA SER A 30 -3.00 22.46 5.25
C SER A 30 -3.66 21.53 4.22
N THR A 31 -4.05 22.08 3.07
CA THR A 31 -4.60 21.34 1.94
C THR A 31 -3.98 21.89 0.67
N THR A 32 -3.49 21.00 -0.19
CA THR A 32 -2.88 21.38 -1.48
C THR A 32 -3.65 20.71 -2.61
N ASN A 33 -4.11 21.49 -3.60
CA ASN A 33 -4.63 20.94 -4.85
C ASN A 33 -3.46 20.48 -5.73
N VAL A 34 -3.44 19.19 -6.07
CA VAL A 34 -2.31 18.54 -6.77
C VAL A 34 -2.68 17.94 -8.11
N GLY A 35 -3.98 17.85 -8.42
CA GLY A 35 -4.52 17.13 -9.56
C GLY A 35 -5.55 16.09 -9.15
N GLN A 36 -6.23 15.48 -10.12
CA GLN A 36 -7.30 14.51 -9.84
C GLN A 36 -6.75 13.17 -9.33
N SER A 37 -7.42 12.64 -8.30
CA SER A 37 -7.20 11.33 -7.72
C SER A 37 -5.76 11.05 -7.30
N PRO A 38 -5.14 11.87 -6.41
CA PRO A 38 -3.85 11.55 -5.79
C PRO A 38 -4.00 10.35 -4.82
N SER A 39 -4.33 9.17 -5.34
CA SER A 39 -4.90 8.07 -4.58
C SER A 39 -3.85 7.29 -3.78
N TRP A 40 -2.60 7.28 -4.24
CA TRP A 40 -1.45 6.74 -3.52
C TRP A 40 -0.35 7.80 -3.40
N ILE A 41 0.34 7.80 -2.26
CA ILE A 41 1.47 8.68 -1.98
C ILE A 41 2.59 7.88 -1.32
N ALA A 42 3.84 8.21 -1.65
CA ALA A 42 5.03 7.60 -1.04
C ALA A 42 6.12 8.66 -0.82
N SER A 43 6.90 8.47 0.24
CA SER A 43 8.08 9.30 0.50
C SER A 43 9.31 8.75 -0.23
N HIS A 44 10.26 9.63 -0.53
CA HIS A 44 11.60 9.19 -0.88
C HIS A 44 12.27 8.52 0.34
N PRO A 45 12.96 7.37 0.18
CA PRO A 45 13.44 6.55 1.30
C PRO A 45 14.46 7.24 2.23
N SER A 46 15.17 8.27 1.72
CA SER A 46 16.18 9.01 2.49
C SER A 46 15.96 10.52 2.54
N ASN A 47 14.91 11.05 1.91
CA ASN A 47 14.63 12.49 1.89
C ASN A 47 13.14 12.75 2.11
N HIS A 48 12.76 12.97 3.37
CA HIS A 48 11.36 13.10 3.76
C HIS A 48 10.70 14.39 3.26
N SER A 49 11.49 15.33 2.74
CA SER A 49 10.99 16.52 2.04
C SER A 49 10.56 16.24 0.60
N VAL A 50 10.71 15.01 0.10
CA VAL A 50 10.31 14.59 -1.25
C VAL A 50 9.16 13.58 -1.16
N LEU A 51 8.08 13.89 -1.86
CA LEU A 51 6.88 13.05 -1.97
C LEU A 51 6.60 12.73 -3.43
N PHE A 52 6.11 11.52 -3.68
CA PHE A 52 5.57 11.08 -4.96
C PHE A 52 4.08 10.76 -4.80
N SER A 53 3.30 10.97 -5.86
CA SER A 53 1.88 10.61 -5.88
C SER A 53 1.48 10.00 -7.22
N THR A 54 0.69 8.94 -7.18
CA THR A 54 -0.05 8.46 -8.37
C THR A 54 -1.25 9.37 -8.60
N PHE A 55 -1.59 9.64 -9.85
CA PHE A 55 -2.87 10.21 -10.24
C PHE A 55 -3.68 9.14 -10.95
N GLU A 56 -4.62 8.53 -10.23
CA GLU A 56 -5.38 7.35 -10.65
C GLU A 56 -6.51 7.73 -11.62
N ASN A 57 -6.13 8.19 -12.81
CA ASN A 57 -7.01 8.56 -13.90
C ASN A 57 -6.73 7.71 -15.16
N TYR A 58 -7.59 7.84 -16.17
CA TYR A 58 -7.52 7.04 -17.40
C TYR A 58 -6.19 7.19 -18.16
N TYR A 59 -5.56 8.37 -18.09
CA TYR A 59 -4.28 8.63 -18.76
C TYR A 59 -3.08 8.18 -17.95
N GLY A 60 -3.19 8.06 -16.63
CA GLY A 60 -2.12 7.64 -15.73
C GLY A 60 -0.94 8.61 -15.65
N GLU A 61 -0.72 9.18 -14.47
CA GLU A 61 0.37 10.13 -14.25
C GLU A 61 0.97 9.89 -12.87
N VAL A 62 2.26 10.19 -12.73
CA VAL A 62 2.93 10.34 -11.44
C VAL A 62 3.46 11.75 -11.29
N GLY A 63 3.29 12.32 -10.10
CA GLY A 63 3.85 13.62 -9.73
C GLY A 63 4.91 13.51 -8.63
N SER A 64 5.88 14.42 -8.65
CA SER A 64 6.82 14.66 -7.55
C SER A 64 6.58 16.02 -6.90
N PHE A 65 6.85 16.09 -5.60
CA PHE A 65 6.60 17.27 -4.80
C PHE A 65 7.68 17.49 -3.76
N THR A 66 7.96 18.76 -3.45
CA THR A 66 8.60 19.12 -2.18
C THR A 66 7.54 19.28 -1.09
N VAL A 67 7.87 18.90 0.14
CA VAL A 67 7.02 19.04 1.32
C VAL A 67 7.64 20.06 2.28
N ASP A 68 6.86 21.07 2.70
CA ASP A 68 7.27 22.02 3.75
C ASP A 68 6.92 21.53 5.17
N ASP A 69 7.37 22.24 6.20
CA ASP A 69 7.14 21.90 7.62
C ASP A 69 5.64 21.89 8.02
N LEU A 70 4.78 22.48 7.20
CA LEU A 70 3.33 22.52 7.38
C LEU A 70 2.60 21.48 6.51
N GLY A 71 3.35 20.59 5.86
CA GLY A 71 2.85 19.57 4.96
C GLY A 71 2.29 20.11 3.63
N ARG A 72 2.59 21.37 3.28
CA ARG A 72 2.18 21.91 1.98
C ARG A 72 3.06 21.35 0.89
N LEU A 73 2.46 21.07 -0.25
CA LEU A 73 3.15 20.46 -1.39
C LEU A 73 3.39 21.50 -2.48
N ASN A 74 4.58 21.49 -3.08
CA ASN A 74 4.83 22.19 -4.33
C ASN A 74 5.15 21.15 -5.40
N LYS A 75 4.33 21.06 -6.45
CA LYS A 75 4.56 20.15 -7.58
C LYS A 75 5.84 20.57 -8.30
N VAL A 76 6.74 19.62 -8.53
CA VAL A 76 8.03 19.88 -9.21
C VAL A 76 8.02 19.30 -10.61
N ALA A 77 7.61 18.04 -10.75
CA ALA A 77 7.56 17.37 -12.04
C ALA A 77 6.35 16.44 -12.13
N SER A 78 6.02 16.04 -13.35
CA SER A 78 5.18 14.89 -13.60
C SER A 78 5.59 14.13 -14.86
N VAL A 79 5.16 12.88 -14.93
CA VAL A 79 5.50 11.96 -16.00
C VAL A 79 4.35 10.97 -16.20
N TYR A 80 4.18 10.48 -17.42
CA TYR A 80 3.28 9.37 -17.73
C TYR A 80 3.69 8.12 -16.93
N SER A 81 2.72 7.37 -16.41
CA SER A 81 2.98 6.19 -15.56
C SER A 81 3.25 4.89 -16.33
N GLY A 82 3.26 4.94 -17.67
CA GLY A 82 3.38 3.73 -18.50
C GLY A 82 2.09 2.92 -18.62
N GLY A 83 0.95 3.48 -18.19
CA GLY A 83 -0.33 2.79 -18.22
C GLY A 83 -1.52 3.63 -17.74
N GLN A 84 -2.61 2.96 -17.41
CA GLN A 84 -3.88 3.59 -17.02
C GLN A 84 -4.20 3.30 -15.55
N ASN A 85 -4.70 4.31 -14.84
CA ASN A 85 -5.10 4.23 -13.44
C ASN A 85 -3.99 3.62 -12.56
N PRO A 86 -2.86 4.33 -12.37
CA PRO A 86 -1.78 3.88 -11.49
C PRO A 86 -2.30 3.71 -10.07
N ALA A 87 -2.31 2.47 -9.58
CA ALA A 87 -2.88 2.11 -8.29
C ALA A 87 -1.87 2.24 -7.14
N HIS A 88 -0.58 2.06 -7.45
CA HIS A 88 0.48 2.12 -6.46
C HIS A 88 1.79 2.60 -7.09
N LEU A 89 2.61 3.25 -6.27
CA LEU A 89 4.02 3.50 -6.56
C LEU A 89 4.85 3.29 -5.30
N ALA A 90 6.12 2.92 -5.48
CA ALA A 90 7.13 2.94 -4.44
C ALA A 90 8.40 3.63 -4.96
N ALA A 91 9.03 4.44 -4.13
CA ALA A 91 10.42 4.81 -4.33
C ALA A 91 11.30 3.65 -3.85
N LEU A 92 12.10 3.06 -4.74
CA LEU A 92 12.90 1.88 -4.41
C LEU A 92 14.00 2.24 -3.41
N SER A 93 14.50 1.25 -2.67
CA SER A 93 15.51 1.40 -1.62
C SER A 93 16.78 2.13 -2.05
N SER A 94 17.11 2.06 -3.36
CA SER A 94 18.22 2.81 -3.97
C SER A 94 18.07 4.34 -3.87
N GLY A 95 16.84 4.85 -3.77
CA GLY A 95 16.53 6.27 -3.84
C GLY A 95 16.89 6.89 -5.20
N THR A 96 16.96 6.09 -6.26
CA THR A 96 17.32 6.55 -7.62
C THR A 96 16.23 6.30 -8.65
N GLU A 97 15.15 5.62 -8.28
CA GLU A 97 14.03 5.35 -9.16
C GLU A 97 12.76 5.10 -8.35
N ILE A 98 11.61 5.32 -8.99
CA ILE A 98 10.32 4.86 -8.51
C ILE A 98 9.83 3.73 -9.42
N PHE A 99 9.03 2.83 -8.87
CA PHE A 99 8.36 1.78 -9.63
C PHE A 99 6.85 1.92 -9.47
N VAL A 100 6.13 1.88 -10.58
CA VAL A 100 4.69 2.20 -10.64
C VAL A 100 3.93 1.02 -11.22
N THR A 101 2.76 0.71 -10.67
CA THR A 101 1.83 -0.30 -11.19
C THR A 101 0.54 0.34 -11.67
N ASN A 102 0.08 -0.07 -12.85
CA ASN A 102 -1.09 0.48 -13.53
C ASN A 102 -2.19 -0.57 -13.59
N TYR A 103 -3.27 -0.32 -12.83
CA TYR A 103 -4.31 -1.32 -12.57
C TYR A 103 -5.08 -1.66 -13.85
N ASN A 104 -5.57 -0.66 -14.59
CA ASN A 104 -6.49 -0.91 -15.71
C ASN A 104 -5.78 -1.40 -16.98
N SER A 105 -4.53 -1.00 -17.19
CA SER A 105 -3.76 -1.43 -18.37
C SER A 105 -2.99 -2.74 -18.17
N GLY A 106 -2.89 -3.25 -16.94
CA GLY A 106 -2.10 -4.45 -16.68
C GLY A 106 -0.61 -4.25 -16.88
N THR A 107 -0.09 -3.05 -16.59
CA THR A 107 1.31 -2.68 -16.85
C THR A 107 2.04 -2.18 -15.61
N ALA A 108 3.37 -2.19 -15.64
CA ALA A 108 4.22 -1.56 -14.66
C ALA A 108 5.48 -0.97 -15.31
N GLU A 109 6.10 0.02 -14.67
CA GLU A 109 7.26 0.73 -15.23
C GLU A 109 8.18 1.26 -14.13
N SER A 110 9.50 1.23 -14.37
CA SER A 110 10.48 1.96 -13.56
C SER A 110 10.75 3.32 -14.17
N ILE A 111 10.78 4.34 -13.31
CA ILE A 111 11.01 5.73 -13.67
C ILE A 111 12.19 6.25 -12.84
N PRO A 112 13.34 6.54 -13.47
CA PRO A 112 14.50 7.08 -12.77
C PRO A 112 14.23 8.45 -12.16
N LEU A 113 14.94 8.74 -11.09
CA LEU A 113 15.02 10.06 -10.48
C LEU A 113 16.36 10.69 -10.84
N LEU A 114 16.35 11.95 -11.29
CA LEU A 114 17.57 12.72 -11.55
C LEU A 114 18.28 13.08 -10.24
N GLY A 115 19.41 13.80 -10.34
CA GLY A 115 20.28 14.10 -9.20
C GLY A 115 19.58 14.80 -8.03
N ASP A 116 18.56 15.62 -8.31
CA ASP A 116 17.77 16.33 -7.29
C ASP A 116 16.68 15.48 -6.62
N LYS A 117 16.47 14.24 -7.09
CA LYS A 117 15.44 13.30 -6.63
C LYS A 117 14.00 13.74 -6.87
N LEU A 118 13.80 14.87 -7.54
CA LEU A 118 12.51 15.47 -7.80
C LEU A 118 12.14 15.38 -9.28
N GLN A 119 13.10 15.51 -10.17
CA GLN A 119 12.88 15.39 -11.62
C GLN A 119 12.95 13.93 -12.05
N PHE A 120 12.11 13.56 -13.02
CA PHE A 120 12.08 12.24 -13.61
C PHE A 120 13.07 12.14 -14.78
N GLY A 121 13.84 11.06 -14.83
CA GLY A 121 14.63 10.69 -16.00
C GLY A 121 13.78 9.98 -17.06
N SER A 122 14.44 9.47 -18.10
CA SER A 122 13.76 8.66 -19.13
C SER A 122 13.27 7.33 -18.53
N PRO A 123 11.96 7.05 -18.55
CA PRO A 123 11.42 5.78 -18.08
C PRO A 123 12.04 4.58 -18.79
N GLY A 124 12.02 3.43 -18.12
CA GLY A 124 12.37 2.14 -18.72
C GLY A 124 11.32 1.69 -19.75
N ALA A 125 11.48 0.47 -20.26
CA ALA A 125 10.45 -0.16 -21.05
C ALA A 125 9.26 -0.56 -20.16
N VAL A 126 8.05 -0.26 -20.63
CA VAL A 126 6.81 -0.71 -19.99
C VAL A 126 6.78 -2.24 -19.94
N THR A 127 6.58 -2.76 -18.72
CA THR A 127 6.35 -4.19 -18.48
C THR A 127 4.85 -4.47 -18.59
N THR A 128 4.45 -5.30 -19.54
CA THR A 128 3.05 -5.72 -19.72
C THR A 128 2.84 -7.13 -19.19
N PHE A 129 1.81 -7.30 -18.35
CA PHE A 129 1.43 -8.59 -17.81
C PHE A 129 0.37 -9.29 -18.67
N SER A 130 0.20 -10.59 -18.47
CA SER A 130 -0.81 -11.37 -19.19
C SER A 130 -1.44 -12.46 -18.32
N GLY A 131 -2.70 -12.78 -18.62
CA GLY A 131 -3.50 -13.76 -17.89
C GLY A 131 -4.84 -13.18 -17.45
N SER A 132 -5.59 -14.02 -16.77
CA SER A 132 -6.92 -13.72 -16.23
C SER A 132 -7.21 -14.69 -15.09
N GLY A 133 -8.25 -14.39 -14.32
CA GLY A 133 -8.77 -15.22 -13.25
C GLY A 133 -10.24 -15.62 -13.49
N PRO A 134 -10.83 -16.42 -12.60
CA PRO A 134 -12.19 -16.94 -12.78
C PRO A 134 -13.29 -15.89 -12.56
N ASN A 135 -13.02 -14.77 -11.87
CA ASN A 135 -14.02 -13.73 -11.65
C ASN A 135 -14.26 -12.89 -12.91
N ARG A 136 -15.43 -13.07 -13.52
CA ARG A 136 -15.79 -12.44 -14.81
C ARG A 136 -15.94 -10.92 -14.77
N ASP A 137 -16.07 -10.32 -13.59
CA ASP A 137 -16.25 -8.87 -13.45
C ASP A 137 -14.94 -8.18 -13.03
N ARG A 138 -14.05 -8.92 -12.36
CA ARG A 138 -12.86 -8.35 -11.70
C ARG A 138 -11.53 -8.89 -12.22
N GLN A 139 -11.52 -9.96 -13.02
CA GLN A 139 -10.32 -10.70 -13.40
C GLN A 139 -10.29 -11.07 -14.90
N THR A 140 -10.86 -10.22 -15.77
CA THR A 140 -10.85 -10.44 -17.23
C THR A 140 -9.51 -10.16 -17.89
N SER A 141 -8.63 -9.43 -17.19
CA SER A 141 -7.28 -9.07 -17.59
C SER A 141 -6.40 -8.85 -16.36
N PRO A 142 -5.07 -8.68 -16.50
CA PRO A 142 -4.18 -8.33 -15.40
C PRO A 142 -4.52 -6.99 -14.75
N HIS A 143 -4.37 -6.93 -13.44
CA HIS A 143 -4.57 -5.76 -12.58
C HIS A 143 -3.47 -5.71 -11.49
N PRO A 144 -2.21 -5.37 -11.85
CA PRO A 144 -1.13 -5.22 -10.88
C PRO A 144 -1.47 -4.10 -9.91
N HIS A 145 -1.39 -4.39 -8.62
CA HIS A 145 -1.96 -3.50 -7.60
C HIS A 145 -0.90 -2.91 -6.67
N GLU A 146 0.23 -3.58 -6.45
CA GLU A 146 1.34 -3.08 -5.62
C GLU A 146 2.69 -3.47 -6.23
N VAL A 147 3.75 -2.76 -5.85
CA VAL A 147 5.12 -3.23 -6.00
C VAL A 147 5.78 -3.37 -4.63
N ILE A 148 6.37 -4.53 -4.37
CA ILE A 148 7.06 -4.87 -3.14
C ILE A 148 8.51 -5.17 -3.49
N GLU A 149 9.46 -4.51 -2.84
CA GLU A 149 10.89 -4.79 -3.00
C GLU A 149 11.35 -5.85 -1.98
N GLY A 150 12.07 -6.88 -2.43
CA GLY A 150 12.53 -7.96 -1.54
C GLY A 150 13.56 -8.88 -2.19
N ASP A 151 14.60 -9.27 -1.44
CA ASP A 151 15.65 -10.24 -1.85
C ASP A 151 16.23 -10.04 -3.27
N GLY A 152 16.36 -8.78 -3.71
CA GLY A 152 16.93 -8.42 -5.01
C GLY A 152 15.96 -8.52 -6.20
N GLU A 153 14.67 -8.71 -5.93
CA GLU A 153 13.59 -8.65 -6.92
C GLU A 153 12.47 -7.67 -6.51
N LEU A 154 11.61 -7.37 -7.47
CA LEU A 154 10.33 -6.74 -7.24
C LEU A 154 9.22 -7.79 -7.39
N LEU A 155 8.34 -7.82 -6.40
CA LEU A 155 7.15 -8.67 -6.38
C LEU A 155 5.94 -7.79 -6.67
N VAL A 156 5.12 -8.19 -7.65
CA VAL A 156 3.94 -7.42 -8.09
C VAL A 156 2.70 -8.28 -7.95
N PRO A 157 1.93 -8.14 -6.85
CA PRO A 157 0.61 -8.73 -6.72
C PRO A 157 -0.32 -8.25 -7.85
N ASP A 158 -0.93 -9.19 -8.55
CA ASP A 158 -1.81 -8.95 -9.68
C ASP A 158 -3.17 -9.60 -9.42
N LEU A 159 -4.13 -8.72 -9.06
CA LEU A 159 -5.50 -9.10 -8.74
C LEU A 159 -6.16 -9.85 -9.89
N GLY A 160 -5.90 -9.40 -11.11
CA GLY A 160 -6.59 -9.81 -12.31
C GLY A 160 -6.17 -11.18 -12.84
N SER A 161 -4.95 -11.62 -12.54
CA SER A 161 -4.41 -12.90 -13.05
C SER A 161 -4.11 -13.94 -11.96
N ASP A 162 -4.45 -13.66 -10.70
CA ASP A 162 -4.15 -14.52 -9.54
C ASP A 162 -2.67 -14.88 -9.44
N LYS A 163 -1.80 -13.89 -9.62
CA LYS A 163 -0.33 -14.07 -9.59
C LYS A 163 0.33 -13.02 -8.71
N VAL A 164 1.51 -13.35 -8.22
CA VAL A 164 2.51 -12.36 -7.82
C VAL A 164 3.67 -12.47 -8.80
N TRP A 165 3.82 -11.47 -9.67
CA TRP A 165 4.90 -11.45 -10.65
C TRP A 165 6.23 -11.17 -10.00
N ARG A 166 7.30 -11.76 -10.54
CA ARG A 166 8.68 -11.61 -10.07
C ARG A 166 9.47 -10.89 -11.13
N LEU A 167 9.98 -9.71 -10.79
CA LEU A 167 10.74 -8.86 -11.71
C LEU A 167 12.15 -8.62 -11.18
N VAL A 168 13.14 -8.63 -12.06
CA VAL A 168 14.51 -8.23 -11.71
C VAL A 168 15.00 -7.16 -12.67
N LYS A 169 15.90 -6.30 -12.18
CA LYS A 169 16.50 -5.24 -13.00
C LYS A 169 17.34 -5.84 -14.12
N ASP A 170 17.21 -5.30 -15.33
CA ASP A 170 17.93 -5.78 -16.52
C ASP A 170 19.21 -4.97 -16.76
N GLY A 171 20.28 -5.36 -16.07
CA GLY A 171 21.62 -4.80 -16.24
C GLY A 171 21.70 -3.28 -15.99
N SER A 172 22.36 -2.55 -16.90
CA SER A 172 22.56 -1.10 -16.80
C SER A 172 21.39 -0.26 -17.31
N THR A 173 20.27 -0.89 -17.68
CA THR A 173 19.08 -0.16 -18.13
C THR A 173 18.15 0.14 -16.95
N ASN A 174 17.18 1.03 -17.16
CA ASN A 174 16.07 1.24 -16.22
C ASN A 174 14.96 0.19 -16.42
N ASN A 175 15.24 -0.90 -17.13
CA ASN A 175 14.23 -1.91 -17.45
C ASN A 175 14.19 -2.98 -16.37
N TYR A 176 13.02 -3.58 -16.23
CA TYR A 176 12.80 -4.77 -15.42
C TYR A 176 12.31 -5.90 -16.30
N LYS A 177 12.84 -7.10 -16.08
CA LYS A 177 12.42 -8.31 -16.79
C LYS A 177 11.58 -9.18 -15.87
N ASN A 178 10.49 -9.72 -16.41
CA ASN A 178 9.70 -10.74 -15.75
C ASN A 178 10.46 -12.08 -15.77
N VAL A 179 10.79 -12.59 -14.59
CA VAL A 179 11.52 -13.86 -14.40
C VAL A 179 10.63 -14.99 -13.91
N GLY A 180 9.32 -14.74 -13.81
CA GLY A 180 8.34 -15.73 -13.41
C GLY A 180 7.25 -15.13 -12.53
N PHE A 181 6.48 -16.01 -11.91
CA PHE A 181 5.42 -15.63 -10.99
C PHE A 181 5.19 -16.70 -9.93
N ILE A 182 4.56 -16.29 -8.84
CA ILE A 182 4.01 -17.16 -7.81
C ILE A 182 2.51 -17.25 -8.07
N GLN A 183 2.04 -18.45 -8.40
CA GLN A 183 0.61 -18.70 -8.60
C GLN A 183 -0.12 -18.56 -7.25
N GLN A 184 -1.22 -17.80 -7.26
CA GLN A 184 -2.15 -17.69 -6.13
C GLN A 184 -3.39 -18.55 -6.38
N VAL A 185 -4.21 -18.70 -5.35
CA VAL A 185 -5.48 -19.43 -5.43
C VAL A 185 -6.37 -18.75 -6.47
N ALA A 186 -6.98 -19.53 -7.37
CA ALA A 186 -7.85 -18.98 -8.40
C ALA A 186 -9.04 -18.23 -7.77
N GLY A 187 -9.26 -16.99 -8.19
CA GLY A 187 -10.28 -16.10 -7.66
C GLY A 187 -9.89 -15.34 -6.39
N SER A 188 -8.65 -15.47 -5.93
CA SER A 188 -8.19 -14.80 -4.70
C SER A 188 -7.97 -13.31 -4.88
N GLY A 189 -7.45 -12.90 -6.03
CA GLY A 189 -7.19 -11.51 -6.34
C GLY A 189 -6.13 -10.89 -5.41
N PRO A 190 -4.85 -11.27 -5.53
CA PRO A 190 -3.77 -10.71 -4.71
C PRO A 190 -3.65 -9.20 -4.91
N ARG A 191 -3.62 -8.44 -3.81
CA ARG A 191 -3.72 -6.98 -3.80
C ARG A 191 -2.45 -6.33 -3.28
N HIS A 192 -2.23 -6.41 -1.97
CA HIS A 192 -1.06 -5.87 -1.30
C HIS A 192 -0.31 -7.00 -0.58
N GLY A 193 0.94 -6.78 -0.21
CA GLY A 193 1.77 -7.76 0.43
C GLY A 193 2.95 -7.18 1.19
N VAL A 194 3.57 -8.02 2.00
CA VAL A 194 4.79 -7.71 2.74
C VAL A 194 5.78 -8.82 2.48
N PHE A 195 6.98 -8.46 2.03
CA PHE A 195 8.10 -9.39 1.96
C PHE A 195 9.01 -9.20 3.17
N LYS A 196 9.19 -10.26 3.97
CA LYS A 196 9.97 -10.20 5.20
C LYS A 196 10.62 -11.54 5.52
N ASP A 197 11.93 -11.51 5.75
CA ASP A 197 12.73 -12.64 6.22
C ASP A 197 12.54 -13.91 5.34
N GLY A 198 12.55 -13.74 4.01
CA GLY A 198 12.38 -14.81 3.02
C GLY A 198 10.93 -15.25 2.78
N GLN A 199 9.97 -14.67 3.52
CA GLN A 199 8.55 -14.99 3.44
C GLN A 199 7.79 -13.86 2.75
N LEU A 200 6.89 -14.22 1.84
CA LEU A 200 5.90 -13.33 1.26
C LEU A 200 4.56 -13.50 2.00
N TYR A 201 4.01 -12.40 2.47
CA TYR A 201 2.66 -12.33 3.01
C TYR A 201 1.77 -11.59 2.02
N THR A 202 0.75 -12.24 1.46
CA THR A 202 -0.09 -11.65 0.41
C THR A 202 -1.53 -11.53 0.90
N LEU A 203 -2.07 -10.32 0.82
CA LEU A 203 -3.47 -10.01 1.09
C LEU A 203 -4.29 -10.13 -0.19
N HIS A 204 -5.34 -10.93 -0.14
CA HIS A 204 -6.20 -11.26 -1.28
C HIS A 204 -7.50 -10.47 -1.20
N GLU A 205 -7.72 -9.56 -2.16
CA GLU A 205 -8.86 -8.64 -2.18
C GLU A 205 -10.19 -9.39 -2.28
N LEU A 206 -10.29 -10.33 -3.21
CA LEU A 206 -11.57 -10.96 -3.57
C LEU A 206 -11.95 -12.07 -2.59
N ASP A 207 -10.96 -12.71 -1.98
CA ASP A 207 -11.15 -13.85 -1.06
C ASP A 207 -11.02 -13.47 0.44
N ASN A 208 -10.54 -12.26 0.75
CA ASN A 208 -10.34 -11.78 2.13
C ASN A 208 -9.46 -12.74 2.97
N THR A 209 -8.41 -13.26 2.34
CA THR A 209 -7.42 -14.13 2.97
C THR A 209 -6.05 -13.48 2.99
N LEU A 210 -5.25 -13.84 4.00
CA LEU A 210 -3.83 -13.50 4.12
C LEU A 210 -3.04 -14.81 4.03
N THR A 211 -2.25 -14.95 2.97
CA THR A 211 -1.37 -16.10 2.79
C THR A 211 0.04 -15.80 3.28
N GLN A 212 0.73 -16.83 3.77
CA GLN A 212 2.17 -16.82 4.02
C GLN A 212 2.81 -17.83 3.07
N GLN A 213 3.79 -17.40 2.29
CA GLN A 213 4.48 -18.24 1.31
C GLN A 213 5.99 -18.12 1.46
N THR A 214 6.70 -19.25 1.42
CA THR A 214 8.16 -19.27 1.27
C THR A 214 8.49 -19.20 -0.21
N LEU A 215 9.32 -18.22 -0.58
CA LEU A 215 9.72 -18.03 -1.96
C LEU A 215 10.95 -18.86 -2.30
N PRO A 216 10.97 -19.54 -3.45
CA PRO A 216 12.18 -20.14 -3.97
C PRO A 216 13.10 -19.03 -4.49
N ALA A 217 14.41 -19.25 -4.41
CA ALA A 217 15.39 -18.33 -5.00
C ALA A 217 15.08 -18.04 -6.48
N ILE A 218 15.45 -16.85 -6.95
CA ILE A 218 15.24 -16.44 -8.34
C ILE A 218 15.91 -17.46 -9.27
N GLY A 219 15.19 -17.89 -10.32
CA GLY A 219 15.67 -18.89 -11.28
C GLY A 219 15.60 -20.35 -10.80
N SER A 220 15.18 -20.60 -9.56
CA SER A 220 14.91 -21.97 -9.08
C SER A 220 13.68 -22.55 -9.77
N SER A 221 13.72 -23.86 -10.04
CA SER A 221 12.57 -24.64 -10.52
C SER A 221 11.63 -25.11 -9.40
N ALA A 222 11.99 -24.87 -8.14
CA ALA A 222 11.16 -25.21 -7.00
C ALA A 222 9.87 -24.37 -6.98
N SER A 223 8.76 -24.98 -6.60
CA SER A 223 7.51 -24.27 -6.40
C SER A 223 7.53 -23.49 -5.08
N PRO A 224 6.88 -22.31 -5.03
CA PRO A 224 6.58 -21.63 -3.77
C PRO A 224 5.76 -22.52 -2.84
N VAL A 225 6.04 -22.42 -1.54
CA VAL A 225 5.36 -23.23 -0.51
C VAL A 225 4.42 -22.33 0.29
N THR A 226 3.11 -22.60 0.23
CA THR A 226 2.15 -21.93 1.12
C THR A 226 2.23 -22.55 2.51
N VAL A 227 2.69 -21.76 3.48
CA VAL A 227 2.87 -22.13 4.89
C VAL A 227 1.58 -21.95 5.67
N ALA A 228 0.82 -20.90 5.38
CA ALA A 228 -0.44 -20.59 6.03
C ALA A 228 -1.38 -19.84 5.08
N SER A 229 -2.69 -19.97 5.32
CA SER A 229 -3.74 -19.15 4.72
C SER A 229 -4.82 -18.94 5.76
N LEU A 230 -5.07 -17.68 6.13
CA LEU A 230 -6.02 -17.32 7.18
C LEU A 230 -6.98 -16.25 6.67
N SER A 231 -8.24 -16.32 7.08
CA SER A 231 -9.19 -15.23 6.81
C SER A 231 -8.82 -13.99 7.61
N ILE A 232 -9.00 -12.82 6.99
CA ILE A 232 -8.92 -11.52 7.67
C ILE A 232 -10.28 -11.05 8.19
N LEU A 233 -11.37 -11.79 7.96
CA LEU A 233 -12.70 -11.38 8.36
C LEU A 233 -13.02 -11.82 9.81
N PRO A 234 -13.80 -11.03 10.56
CA PRO A 234 -14.40 -11.48 11.80
C PRO A 234 -15.33 -12.68 11.58
N PRO A 235 -15.56 -13.52 12.60
CA PRO A 235 -16.61 -14.53 12.54
C PRO A 235 -17.96 -13.90 12.19
N ASN A 236 -18.71 -14.53 11.28
CA ASN A 236 -20.02 -14.07 10.79
C ASN A 236 -20.01 -12.76 10.00
N ALA A 237 -18.87 -12.35 9.43
CA ALA A 237 -18.84 -11.25 8.48
C ALA A 237 -19.78 -11.54 7.28
N PRO A 238 -20.48 -10.51 6.74
CA PRO A 238 -21.31 -10.69 5.56
C PRO A 238 -20.46 -11.07 4.34
N SER A 239 -21.12 -11.61 3.31
CA SER A 239 -20.48 -11.89 2.02
C SER A 239 -20.26 -10.60 1.22
N GLY A 240 -19.38 -10.67 0.21
CA GLY A 240 -19.15 -9.57 -0.72
C GLY A 240 -18.23 -8.46 -0.21
N LEU A 241 -17.55 -8.70 0.92
CA LEU A 241 -16.49 -7.80 1.41
C LEU A 241 -15.23 -7.94 0.55
N GLY A 242 -14.35 -6.96 0.62
CA GLY A 242 -13.03 -7.05 -0.01
C GLY A 242 -11.91 -6.61 0.92
N ALA A 243 -10.71 -7.17 0.75
CA ALA A 243 -9.55 -6.75 1.55
C ALA A 243 -9.03 -5.38 1.08
N GLY A 244 -8.51 -4.56 1.99
CA GLY A 244 -7.91 -3.26 1.71
C GLY A 244 -6.39 -3.31 1.81
N GLU A 245 -5.83 -2.82 2.90
CA GLU A 245 -4.41 -2.59 3.08
C GLU A 245 -3.73 -3.70 3.91
N LEU A 246 -2.44 -3.91 3.70
CA LEU A 246 -1.60 -4.75 4.56
C LEU A 246 -0.39 -3.96 5.06
N LEU A 247 -0.33 -3.69 6.36
CA LEU A 247 0.74 -2.91 6.98
C LEU A 247 1.60 -3.77 7.89
N PHE A 248 2.92 -3.67 7.75
CA PHE A 248 3.90 -4.29 8.66
C PHE A 248 4.35 -3.34 9.77
N ALA A 249 4.54 -3.88 10.98
CA ALA A 249 5.17 -3.16 12.07
C ALA A 249 5.96 -4.06 13.00
N THR A 250 7.09 -3.57 13.50
CA THR A 250 7.78 -4.18 14.63
C THR A 250 7.40 -3.47 15.93
N ALA A 251 7.14 -4.24 16.97
CA ALA A 251 6.94 -3.78 18.32
C ALA A 251 8.28 -3.44 18.97
N LEU A 252 8.41 -2.28 19.61
CA LEU A 252 9.69 -1.87 20.17
C LEU A 252 10.08 -2.63 21.44
N SER A 253 9.11 -3.00 22.27
CA SER A 253 9.41 -3.60 23.58
C SER A 253 9.90 -5.03 23.43
N SER A 254 9.15 -5.85 22.70
CA SER A 254 9.45 -7.28 22.54
C SER A 254 10.18 -7.62 21.23
N GLY A 255 10.21 -6.71 20.25
CA GLY A 255 10.63 -7.05 18.89
C GLY A 255 9.60 -7.87 18.11
N THR A 256 8.40 -8.13 18.69
CA THR A 256 7.35 -8.88 18.00
C THR A 256 6.93 -8.16 16.72
N GLN A 257 6.86 -8.92 15.63
CA GLN A 257 6.45 -8.40 14.34
C GLN A 257 4.95 -8.67 14.14
N TYR A 258 4.25 -7.66 13.61
CA TYR A 258 2.81 -7.72 13.33
C TYR A 258 2.49 -7.32 11.89
N LEU A 259 1.45 -7.94 11.35
CA LEU A 259 0.72 -7.49 10.16
C LEU A 259 -0.65 -6.98 10.57
N TYR A 260 -1.07 -5.86 9.98
CA TYR A 260 -2.40 -5.28 10.14
C TYR A 260 -3.09 -5.29 8.78
N ALA A 261 -4.13 -6.12 8.63
CA ALA A 261 -4.88 -6.28 7.39
C ALA A 261 -6.28 -5.67 7.53
N THR A 262 -6.71 -4.83 6.58
CA THR A 262 -8.08 -4.27 6.61
C THR A 262 -9.03 -5.04 5.70
N ASN A 263 -10.30 -5.09 6.09
CA ASN A 263 -11.39 -5.40 5.17
C ASN A 263 -12.16 -4.13 4.81
N ARG A 264 -13.03 -4.23 3.79
CA ARG A 264 -13.80 -3.13 3.23
C ARG A 264 -15.25 -3.56 2.98
N GLY A 265 -16.16 -2.63 3.24
CA GLY A 265 -17.55 -2.75 2.83
C GLY A 265 -18.46 -3.41 3.86
N ASP A 266 -18.00 -3.63 5.10
CA ASP A 266 -18.86 -4.20 6.14
C ASP A 266 -19.86 -3.13 6.62
N PRO A 267 -21.18 -3.34 6.46
CA PRO A 267 -22.20 -2.39 6.88
C PRO A 267 -22.18 -2.13 8.39
N ASN A 268 -21.58 -3.03 9.19
CA ASN A 268 -21.44 -2.87 10.63
C ASN A 268 -20.10 -2.23 11.04
N GLY A 269 -19.31 -1.73 10.08
CA GLY A 269 -18.00 -1.11 10.28
C GLY A 269 -16.86 -2.04 9.85
N ASP A 270 -15.84 -1.51 9.20
CA ASP A 270 -14.70 -2.34 8.78
C ASP A 270 -13.80 -2.69 9.97
N SER A 271 -13.02 -3.75 9.83
CA SER A 271 -12.10 -4.24 10.86
C SER A 271 -10.65 -4.26 10.39
N ILE A 272 -9.75 -4.24 11.37
CA ILE A 272 -8.31 -4.44 11.22
C ILE A 272 -7.97 -5.77 11.91
N ALA A 273 -7.59 -6.76 11.12
CA ALA A 273 -7.08 -8.04 11.59
C ALA A 273 -5.58 -7.91 11.90
N ILE A 274 -5.18 -8.30 13.10
CA ILE A 274 -3.80 -8.22 13.58
C ILE A 274 -3.22 -9.64 13.63
N PHE A 275 -2.09 -9.86 12.97
CA PHE A 275 -1.41 -11.16 12.92
C PHE A 275 0.03 -11.04 13.42
N THR A 276 0.56 -12.08 14.09
CA THR A 276 2.01 -12.24 14.22
C THR A 276 2.60 -12.82 12.94
N LEU A 277 3.91 -12.63 12.74
CA LEU A 277 4.68 -13.34 11.72
C LEU A 277 5.38 -14.58 12.34
N ASN A 278 5.54 -15.64 11.54
CA ASN A 278 6.37 -16.82 11.85
C ASN A 278 6.13 -17.47 13.25
N PRO A 279 5.00 -18.19 13.44
CA PRO A 279 3.98 -18.51 12.43
C PRO A 279 3.00 -17.36 12.20
N LEU A 280 2.44 -17.29 10.98
CA LEU A 280 1.28 -16.45 10.73
C LEU A 280 0.12 -16.91 11.61
N LYS A 281 -0.33 -16.04 12.52
CA LYS A 281 -1.41 -16.35 13.46
C LYS A 281 -2.24 -15.11 13.74
N LEU A 282 -3.56 -15.25 13.65
CA LEU A 282 -4.49 -14.20 14.07
C LEU A 282 -4.37 -13.96 15.58
N VAL A 283 -4.09 -12.71 15.95
CA VAL A 283 -3.99 -12.23 17.33
C VAL A 283 -5.30 -11.60 17.75
N LYS A 284 -5.83 -10.69 16.91
CA LYS A 284 -7.02 -9.93 17.22
C LYS A 284 -7.74 -9.43 15.97
N GLN A 285 -9.05 -9.35 16.07
CA GLN A 285 -9.88 -8.56 15.16
C GLN A 285 -10.30 -7.27 15.87
N PHE A 286 -9.88 -6.12 15.34
CA PHE A 286 -10.23 -4.82 15.90
C PHE A 286 -11.29 -4.15 15.02
N LYS A 287 -12.51 -3.97 15.55
CA LYS A 287 -13.60 -3.30 14.84
C LYS A 287 -13.40 -1.78 14.87
N THR A 288 -13.57 -1.14 13.73
CA THR A 288 -13.49 0.32 13.61
C THR A 288 -14.86 0.94 13.39
N ASN A 289 -14.93 2.27 13.45
CA ASN A 289 -16.05 3.07 12.99
C ASN A 289 -15.83 3.66 11.59
N LEU A 290 -14.81 3.19 10.87
CA LEU A 290 -14.52 3.60 9.49
C LEU A 290 -15.27 2.69 8.51
N TYR A 291 -15.55 3.23 7.33
CA TYR A 291 -16.19 2.49 6.25
C TYR A 291 -15.40 2.61 4.94
N HIS A 292 -15.13 1.44 4.37
CA HIS A 292 -14.29 1.19 3.21
C HIS A 292 -12.81 1.55 3.45
N ILE A 293 -12.14 0.88 4.40
CA ILE A 293 -10.73 1.14 4.76
C ILE A 293 -9.77 0.65 3.67
N ARG A 294 -9.32 1.57 2.82
CA ARG A 294 -8.47 1.28 1.65
C ARG A 294 -6.97 1.52 1.87
N GLY A 295 -6.61 2.26 2.91
CA GLY A 295 -5.22 2.60 3.22
C GLY A 295 -4.95 2.69 4.72
N LEU A 296 -3.71 2.37 5.08
CA LEU A 296 -3.13 2.47 6.41
C LEU A 296 -1.75 3.11 6.31
N ALA A 297 -1.27 3.68 7.42
CA ALA A 297 0.15 3.93 7.63
C ALA A 297 0.53 3.70 9.08
N ILE A 298 1.83 3.52 9.32
CA ILE A 298 2.41 3.53 10.64
C ILE A 298 3.22 4.79 10.87
N GLY A 299 3.22 5.32 12.09
CA GLY A 299 3.99 6.52 12.37
C GLY A 299 4.04 6.96 13.83
N GLY A 300 4.55 8.18 13.99
CA GLY A 300 4.95 8.75 15.27
C GLY A 300 6.24 8.13 15.81
N LYS A 301 6.75 8.70 16.91
CA LYS A 301 7.94 8.16 17.58
C LYS A 301 7.71 6.68 17.85
N ASN A 302 8.70 5.87 17.46
CA ASN A 302 8.70 4.44 17.72
C ASN A 302 7.59 3.66 16.99
N ASN A 303 7.04 4.19 15.89
CA ASN A 303 5.95 3.55 15.13
C ASN A 303 4.75 3.21 16.03
N LYS A 304 4.44 4.11 16.96
CA LYS A 304 3.46 3.90 18.03
C LYS A 304 2.01 3.97 17.54
N TYR A 305 1.76 4.58 16.39
CA TYR A 305 0.41 4.83 15.90
C TYR A 305 0.14 4.18 14.55
N VAL A 306 -1.07 3.64 14.38
CA VAL A 306 -1.64 3.24 13.10
C VAL A 306 -2.63 4.31 12.66
N ILE A 307 -2.47 4.80 11.43
CA ILE A 307 -3.37 5.74 10.78
C ILE A 307 -4.24 4.93 9.82
N ALA A 308 -5.54 5.19 9.79
CA ALA A 308 -6.47 4.54 8.86
C ALA A 308 -7.46 5.55 8.27
N GLY A 309 -7.84 5.33 7.01
CA GLY A 309 -8.84 6.15 6.30
C GLY A 309 -10.06 5.35 5.91
N GLY A 310 -11.25 5.83 6.27
CA GLY A 310 -12.51 5.32 5.74
C GLY A 310 -12.92 6.08 4.49
N LEU A 311 -12.72 5.46 3.32
CA LEU A 311 -12.98 6.08 2.02
C LEU A 311 -14.41 6.62 1.91
N ASN A 312 -15.39 5.82 2.33
CA ASN A 312 -16.80 6.12 2.14
C ASN A 312 -17.44 6.78 3.38
N SER A 313 -16.87 6.58 4.58
CA SER A 313 -17.29 7.25 5.82
C SER A 313 -16.25 7.11 6.94
N GLY A 314 -16.28 8.04 7.89
CA GLY A 314 -15.42 8.05 9.09
C GLY A 314 -14.14 8.89 8.96
N GLY A 315 -13.77 9.34 7.77
CA GLY A 315 -12.61 10.19 7.54
C GLY A 315 -11.30 9.50 7.94
N VAL A 316 -10.44 10.18 8.70
CA VAL A 316 -9.13 9.65 9.13
C VAL A 316 -9.10 9.44 10.64
N ALA A 317 -8.66 8.27 11.08
CA ALA A 317 -8.49 7.93 12.49
C ALA A 317 -7.04 7.56 12.82
N VAL A 318 -6.61 7.91 14.03
CA VAL A 318 -5.31 7.55 14.60
C VAL A 318 -5.53 6.63 15.79
N TYR A 319 -4.96 5.44 15.72
CA TYR A 319 -5.01 4.42 16.75
C TYR A 319 -3.64 4.26 17.40
N GLU A 320 -3.58 4.20 18.73
CA GLU A 320 -2.37 3.79 19.46
C GLU A 320 -2.26 2.27 19.43
N ARG A 321 -1.05 1.78 19.11
CA ARG A 321 -0.66 0.37 19.26
C ARG A 321 -0.44 0.08 20.74
N ILE A 322 -1.44 -0.52 21.39
CA ILE A 322 -1.39 -0.94 22.80
C ILE A 322 -1.08 -2.43 22.90
N ASN A 323 -0.78 -2.93 24.10
CA ASN A 323 -0.34 -4.32 24.32
C ASN A 323 0.81 -4.71 23.38
N ASP A 324 1.82 -3.83 23.30
CA ASP A 324 2.97 -3.95 22.39
C ASP A 324 2.61 -4.04 20.90
N GLY A 325 1.42 -3.57 20.52
CA GLY A 325 0.92 -3.61 19.14
C GLY A 325 0.03 -4.80 18.81
N ALA A 326 -0.23 -5.69 19.77
CA ALA A 326 -1.21 -6.76 19.64
C ALA A 326 -2.67 -6.25 19.64
N ASP A 327 -2.89 -4.96 19.91
CA ASP A 327 -4.21 -4.34 19.96
C ASP A 327 -4.13 -2.84 19.63
N LEU A 328 -5.28 -2.23 19.35
CA LEU A 328 -5.42 -0.84 18.96
C LEU A 328 -6.36 -0.10 19.91
N LYS A 329 -6.10 1.19 20.11
CA LYS A 329 -6.98 2.11 20.85
C LYS A 329 -7.17 3.37 20.03
N LEU A 330 -8.41 3.74 19.72
CA LEU A 330 -8.70 5.01 19.05
C LEU A 330 -8.26 6.18 19.93
N ILE A 331 -7.43 7.07 19.39
CA ILE A 331 -6.94 8.26 20.10
C ILE A 331 -7.55 9.53 19.55
N ALA A 332 -7.57 9.69 18.22
CA ALA A 332 -8.13 10.87 17.58
C ALA A 332 -8.74 10.50 16.23
N GLN A 333 -9.69 11.32 15.78
CA GLN A 333 -10.35 11.14 14.50
C GLN A 333 -10.74 12.49 13.91
N ASN A 334 -10.62 12.61 12.59
CA ASN A 334 -11.15 13.71 11.81
C ASN A 334 -12.10 13.14 10.77
N SER A 335 -13.40 13.27 11.01
CA SER A 335 -14.45 12.75 10.12
C SER A 335 -14.69 13.61 8.88
N GLY A 336 -14.06 14.79 8.79
CA GLY A 336 -14.26 15.73 7.68
C GLY A 336 -13.45 15.40 6.41
N ILE A 337 -12.45 14.53 6.53
CA ILE A 337 -11.57 14.17 5.40
C ILE A 337 -12.33 13.27 4.42
N GLN A 338 -12.40 13.73 3.17
CA GLN A 338 -13.14 13.07 2.11
C GLN A 338 -12.26 12.03 1.42
N GLN A 339 -12.79 10.82 1.24
CA GLN A 339 -12.21 9.77 0.40
C GLN A 339 -10.71 9.50 0.63
N PRO A 340 -10.22 9.39 1.88
CA PRO A 340 -8.80 9.12 2.14
C PRO A 340 -8.40 7.71 1.68
N THR A 341 -7.26 7.58 1.00
CA THR A 341 -6.80 6.31 0.40
C THR A 341 -5.34 5.96 0.64
N GLY A 342 -4.45 6.94 0.84
CA GLY A 342 -3.02 6.72 1.01
C GLY A 342 -2.43 7.68 2.03
N PHE A 343 -1.35 7.28 2.70
CA PHE A 343 -0.84 8.01 3.86
C PHE A 343 0.69 8.04 3.89
N VAL A 344 1.24 9.20 4.26
CA VAL A 344 2.64 9.38 4.62
C VAL A 344 2.71 10.11 5.95
N VAL A 345 3.55 9.64 6.88
CA VAL A 345 3.77 10.27 8.18
C VAL A 345 5.12 10.96 8.15
N LEU A 346 5.15 12.26 8.50
CA LEU A 346 6.35 13.09 8.59
C LEU A 346 6.80 13.24 10.05
#